data_AF-A0A170Q1E0-F1
#
_entry.id   AF-A0A170Q1E0-F1
#
_cell.length_a   1.000
_cell.length_b   1.000
_cell.length_c   1.000
_cell.angle_alpha   90.00
_cell.angle_beta   90.00
_cell.angle_gamma   90.00
#
_symmetry.space_group_name_H-M   'P 1'
#
loop_
_entity.id
_entity.type
_entity.pdbx_description
1 polymer ?
#
loop_
_entity_poly.entity_id
_entity_poly.type
_entity_poly.pdbx_seq_one_letter_code
_entity_poly.pdbx_strand_id
1 'polypeptide(L)' 'MCEKCIQYEDKIARYRRLSLGINDRQTLDGIAVLIAQATDAKALIHPSPPEKQGSQ' A
#
# COMPACT_ATOMS: atom_id res chain seq x y z
N MET A 1 -4.10 -1.14 -15.32
CA MET A 1 -3.18 -1.32 -14.17
C MET A 1 -1.80 -1.67 -14.73
N CYS A 2 -0.81 -0.79 -14.60
CA CYS A 2 0.51 -1.02 -15.20
C CYS A 2 1.34 -2.03 -14.39
N GLU A 3 2.46 -2.51 -14.95
CA GLU A 3 3.38 -3.45 -14.32
C GLU A 3 3.80 -3.01 -12.91
N LYS A 4 4.13 -1.73 -12.73
CA LYS A 4 4.55 -1.21 -11.42
C LYS A 4 3.41 -1.22 -10.39
N CYS A 5 2.16 -1.00 -10.81
CA CYS A 5 1.00 -1.13 -9.93
C CYS A 5 0.80 -2.58 -9.49
N ILE A 6 1.00 -3.54 -10.40
CA ILE A 6 0.93 -4.97 -10.09
C ILE A 6 2.00 -5.34 -9.06
N GLN A 7 3.24 -4.87 -9.24
CA GLN A 7 4.33 -5.10 -8.29
C GLN A 7 4.00 -4.58 -6.88
N TYR A 8 3.39 -3.40 -6.76
CA TYR A 8 2.97 -2.88 -5.45
C TYR A 8 1.81 -3.67 -4.86
N GLU A 9 0.85 -4.12 -5.66
CA GLU A 9 -0.25 -4.95 -5.16
C GLU A 9 0.22 -6.33 -4.70
N ASP A 10 1.13 -6.96 -5.44
CA ASP A 10 1.77 -8.21 -5.03
C ASP A 10 2.55 -8.02 -3.72
N LYS A 11 3.27 -6.91 -3.58
CA LYS A 11 4.00 -6.55 -2.36
C LYS A 11 3.06 -6.37 -1.17
N ILE A 12 1.96 -5.63 -1.34
CA ILE A 12 0.92 -5.43 -0.30
C ILE A 12 0.28 -6.77 0.06
N ALA A 13 -0.10 -7.59 -0.91
CA ALA A 13 -0.70 -8.90 -0.68
C ALA A 13 0.25 -9.82 0.09
N ARG A 14 1.56 -9.79 -0.22
CA ARG A 14 2.59 -10.53 0.52
C ARG A 14 2.66 -10.10 1.98
N TYR A 15 2.66 -8.79 2.26
CA TYR A 15 2.70 -8.28 3.63
C TYR A 15 1.45 -8.65 4.43
N ARG A 16 0.26 -8.58 3.81
CA ARG A 16 -0.99 -9.03 4.44
C ARG A 16 -0.93 -10.52 4.79
N ARG A 17 -0.46 -11.36 3.86
CA ARG A 17 -0.28 -12.80 4.14
C ARG A 17 0.70 -13.04 5.28
N LEU A 18 1.80 -12.28 5.32
CA LEU A 18 2.80 -12.39 6.38
C LEU A 18 2.21 -12.03 7.76
N SER A 19 1.39 -10.98 7.84
CA SER A 19 0.76 -10.60 9.12
C SER A 19 -0.18 -11.66 9.70
N LEU A 20 -0.75 -12.54 8.89
CA LEU A 20 -1.66 -13.59 9.38
C LEU A 20 -0.96 -14.63 10.25
N GLY A 21 0.36 -14.80 10.10
CA GLY A 21 1.16 -15.77 10.87
C GLY A 21 1.95 -15.16 12.02
N ILE A 22 1.77 -13.87 12.32
CA ILE A 22 2.60 -13.13 13.27
C ILE A 22 1.71 -12.60 14.40
N ASN A 23 2.10 -12.90 15.64
CA ASN A 23 1.44 -12.39 16.85
C ASN A 23 2.23 -11.26 17.52
N ASP A 24 3.49 -11.06 17.13
CA ASP A 24 4.32 -10.00 17.69
C ASP A 24 3.81 -8.62 17.26
N ARG A 25 3.42 -7.81 18.25
CA ARG A 25 2.78 -6.50 18.03
C ARG A 25 3.70 -5.54 17.29
N GLN A 26 4.98 -5.50 17.66
CA GLN A 26 5.95 -4.61 17.03
C GLN A 26 6.14 -4.94 15.55
N THR A 27 6.19 -6.22 15.22
CA THR A 27 6.29 -6.69 13.84
C THR A 27 5.02 -6.39 13.05
N LEU A 28 3.84 -6.56 13.64
CA LEU A 28 2.57 -6.19 13.00
C LEU A 28 2.50 -4.68 12.70
N ASP A 29 2.93 -3.84 13.63
CA ASP A 29 2.97 -2.39 13.44
C ASP A 29 3.96 -2.01 12.32
N GLY A 30 5.12 -2.66 12.26
CA GLY A 30 6.08 -2.51 11.15
C GLY A 30 5.49 -2.94 9.81
N ILE A 31 4.77 -4.06 9.75
CA ILE A 31 4.09 -4.53 8.53
C ILE A 31 3.01 -3.53 8.09
N ALA A 32 2.26 -2.94 9.02
CA ALA A 32 1.27 -1.92 8.71
C ALA A 32 1.90 -0.68 8.03
N VAL A 33 3.04 -0.21 8.54
CA VAL A 33 3.80 0.89 7.93
C VAL A 33 4.26 0.53 6.52
N LEU A 34 4.77 -0.68 6.30
CA LEU A 34 5.21 -1.12 4.97
C LEU A 34 4.06 -1.20 3.96
N ILE A 35 2.86 -1.60 4.39
CA ILE A 35 1.65 -1.61 3.56
C ILE A 35 1.23 -0.18 3.20
N ALA A 36 1.24 0.76 4.15
CA ALA A 36 0.92 2.16 3.90
C ALA A 36 1.88 2.77 2.87
N GLN A 37 3.19 2.62 3.07
CA GLN A 37 4.21 3.11 2.14
C GLN A 37 4.05 2.54 0.72
N ALA A 38 3.75 1.24 0.59
CA ALA A 38 3.51 0.63 -0.72
C ALA A 38 2.22 1.15 -1.38
N THR A 39 1.20 1.47 -0.59
CA THR A 39 -0.06 2.04 -1.08
C THR A 39 0.16 3.48 -1.58
N ASP A 40 0.87 4.30 -0.81
CA ASP A 40 1.22 5.67 -1.20
C ASP A 40 2.09 5.68 -2.46
N ALA A 41 3.12 4.83 -2.51
CA ALA A 41 3.98 4.69 -3.69
C ALA A 41 3.19 4.24 -4.93
N LYS A 42 2.17 3.38 -4.77
CA LYS A 42 1.26 2.99 -5.87
C LYS A 42 0.45 4.18 -6.36
N ALA A 43 -0.07 5.01 -5.45
CA ALA A 43 -0.86 6.20 -5.79
C ALA A 43 -0.03 7.26 -6.54
N LEU A 44 1.28 7.33 -6.30
CA LEU A 44 2.18 8.24 -7.02
C LEU A 44 2.47 7.82 -8.47
N ILE A 45 2.33 6.53 -8.82
CA ILE A 45 2.65 6.02 -10.17
C ILE A 45 1.62 6.43 -11.22
N HIS A 46 0.35 6.43 -10.82
CA HIS A 46 -0.71 6.98 -11.61
C HIS A 46 -1.32 8.08 -10.77
N PRO A 47 -0.89 9.34 -10.93
CA PRO A 47 -1.68 10.44 -10.40
C PRO A 47 -3.06 10.27 -11.02
N SER A 48 -4.04 9.87 -10.21
CA SER A 48 -5.43 10.02 -10.61
C SER A 48 -5.56 11.48 -11.03
N PRO A 49 -6.16 11.80 -12.20
CA PRO A 49 -6.41 13.19 -12.53
C PRO A 49 -7.09 13.81 -11.29
N PRO A 50 -6.66 15.01 -10.84
CA PRO A 50 -7.14 15.57 -9.58
C PRO A 50 -8.65 15.60 -9.65
N GLU A 51 -9.29 14.66 -8.96
CA GLU A 51 -10.68 14.72 -8.61
C GLU A 51 -10.76 15.99 -7.80
N LYS A 52 -11.34 17.02 -8.42
CA LYS A 52 -11.37 18.40 -7.97
C LYS A 52 -11.31 18.46 -6.45
N GLN A 53 -10.16 18.88 -5.93
CA GLN A 53 -10.08 19.38 -4.57
C GLN A 53 -11.25 20.35 -4.44
N GLY A 54 -12.15 20.03 -3.50
CA GLY A 54 -13.45 20.66 -3.38
C GLY A 54 -13.38 22.17 -3.56
N SER A 55 -14.23 22.67 -4.45
CA SER A 55 -14.82 23.98 -4.27
C SER A 55 -15.48 24.01 -2.89
N GLN A 56 -14.89 24.72 -1.93
CA GLN A 56 -15.52 25.72 -1.06
C GLN A 56 -14.57 26.17 0.04
#